data_AF-A0A182SQ54-F1
#
_entry.id   AF-A0A182SQ54-F1
#
_cell.length_a   1.000
_cell.length_b   1.000
_cell.length_c   1.000
_cell.angle_alpha   90.00
_cell.angle_beta   90.00
_cell.angle_gamma   90.00
#
_symmetry.space_group_name_H-M   'P 1'
#
loop_
_entity.id
_entity.type
_entity.pdbx_description
1 polymer ?
#
loop_
_entity_poly.entity_id
_entity_poly.type
_entity_poly.pdbx_seq_one_letter_code
_entity_poly.pdbx_strand_id
1 'polypeptide(L)'
;MMVPFRRKKTNKQFPVKVCTFDSELEFHLEHRATGRYLFDLICRTIGLRETWYFGLQFEDSKGNLSWLKMDKKVQDQSVHMTNGSCMFIFLAKFFPENVAEELVQEVTQHLFFLQIKQAILSMDVYCPPEASVLLASYAVQAKYGDYDEAVCKPGMLISENLLPQRVIDQYQMTPQMWEERIKTWYADHRGMSRDEAEMEYLKIAQDLDMFGVNYFPIT
;
A
#
# COMPACT_ATOMS: atom_id res chain seq x y z
N MET A 1 -48.77 13.25 -35.94
CA MET A 1 -48.29 12.46 -34.79
C MET A 1 -46.87 12.89 -34.47
N MET A 2 -46.66 13.58 -33.35
CA MET A 2 -45.30 13.89 -32.86
C MET A 2 -44.69 12.64 -32.24
N VAL A 3 -43.49 12.27 -32.70
CA VAL A 3 -42.68 11.20 -32.10
C VAL A 3 -42.27 11.66 -30.70
N PRO A 4 -42.47 10.89 -29.62
CA PRO A 4 -42.04 11.32 -28.30
C PRO A 4 -40.51 11.39 -28.29
N PHE A 5 -39.95 12.55 -27.94
CA PHE A 5 -38.55 12.70 -27.60
C PHE A 5 -38.20 11.69 -26.49
N ARG A 6 -37.40 10.67 -26.82
CA ARG A 6 -36.73 9.83 -25.82
C ARG A 6 -35.85 10.76 -24.99
N ARG A 7 -36.31 11.13 -23.79
CA ARG A 7 -35.46 11.74 -22.76
C ARG A 7 -34.27 10.80 -22.55
N LYS A 8 -33.06 11.23 -22.92
CA LYS A 8 -31.83 10.56 -22.48
C LYS A 8 -31.91 10.51 -20.95
N LYS A 9 -32.03 9.32 -20.36
CA LYS A 9 -31.85 9.14 -18.92
C LYS A 9 -30.46 9.68 -18.61
N THR A 10 -30.39 10.79 -17.88
CA THR A 10 -29.13 11.24 -17.29
C THR A 10 -28.75 10.15 -16.30
N ASN A 11 -27.79 9.30 -16.66
CA ASN A 11 -27.24 8.34 -15.72
C ASN A 11 -26.57 9.18 -14.63
N LYS A 12 -27.21 9.27 -13.46
CA LYS A 12 -26.61 9.92 -12.31
C LYS A 12 -25.26 9.25 -12.07
N GLN A 13 -24.23 10.06 -11.89
CA GLN A 13 -22.88 9.64 -11.55
C GLN A 13 -22.51 10.18 -10.18
N PHE A 14 -21.56 9.54 -9.52
CA PHE A 14 -21.03 9.97 -8.23
C PHE A 14 -19.50 9.85 -8.21
N PRO A 15 -18.80 10.75 -7.51
CA PRO A 15 -17.35 10.74 -7.45
C PRO A 15 -16.85 9.66 -6.47
N VAL A 16 -15.74 9.03 -6.85
CA VAL A 16 -15.06 8.01 -6.08
C VAL A 16 -13.57 8.32 -6.07
N LYS A 17 -12.95 8.19 -4.91
CA LYS A 17 -11.52 8.37 -4.69
C LYS A 17 -10.95 7.07 -4.13
N VAL A 18 -9.86 6.61 -4.73
CA VAL A 18 -9.19 5.37 -4.39
C VAL A 18 -7.75 5.70 -4.06
N CYS A 19 -7.38 5.48 -2.81
CA CYS A 19 -6.02 5.65 -2.33
C CYS A 19 -5.27 4.31 -2.42
N THR A 20 -4.06 4.36 -2.96
CA THR A 20 -3.00 3.37 -2.71
C THR A 20 -2.01 3.99 -1.73
N PHE A 21 -0.87 3.35 -1.47
CA PHE A 21 0.16 3.92 -0.58
C PHE A 21 0.99 5.04 -1.22
N ASP A 22 1.06 5.14 -2.55
CA ASP A 22 1.86 6.15 -3.26
C ASP A 22 1.04 7.00 -4.26
N SER A 23 -0.19 6.58 -4.56
CA SER A 23 -1.02 7.20 -5.60
C SER A 23 -2.48 7.36 -5.15
N GLU A 24 -3.14 8.38 -5.68
CA GLU A 24 -4.57 8.62 -5.53
C GLU A 24 -5.24 8.64 -6.90
N LEU A 25 -6.33 7.89 -7.06
CA LEU A 25 -7.09 7.79 -8.30
C LEU A 25 -8.50 8.31 -8.08
N GLU A 26 -8.97 9.18 -8.98
CA GLU A 26 -10.31 9.74 -8.94
C GLU A 26 -11.15 9.29 -10.14
N PHE A 27 -12.38 8.85 -9.88
CA PHE A 27 -13.31 8.35 -10.89
C PHE A 27 -14.71 8.93 -10.69
N HIS A 28 -15.50 8.92 -11.76
CA HIS A 28 -16.94 9.16 -11.71
C HIS A 28 -17.67 7.88 -12.11
N LEU A 29 -18.39 7.27 -11.16
CA LEU A 29 -19.10 6.01 -11.38
C LEU A 29 -20.57 6.26 -11.66
N GLU A 30 -21.16 5.48 -12.56
CA GLU A 30 -22.62 5.41 -12.67
C GLU A 30 -23.20 4.80 -11.38
N HIS A 31 -24.37 5.27 -10.92
CA HIS A 31 -25.04 4.73 -9.72
C HIS A 31 -25.25 3.20 -9.74
N ARG A 32 -25.28 2.58 -10.93
CA ARG A 32 -25.43 1.13 -11.11
C ARG A 32 -24.11 0.35 -11.10
N ALA A 33 -22.97 1.03 -11.01
CA ALA A 33 -21.65 0.40 -11.05
C ALA A 33 -21.49 -0.58 -9.88
N THR A 34 -21.01 -1.78 -10.20
CA THR A 34 -20.68 -2.81 -9.21
C THR A 34 -19.29 -2.60 -8.62
N GLY A 35 -19.01 -3.25 -7.50
CA GLY A 35 -17.66 -3.29 -6.93
C GLY A 35 -16.65 -3.85 -7.92
N ARG A 36 -17.02 -4.92 -8.66
CA ARG A 36 -16.19 -5.50 -9.73
C ARG A 36 -15.82 -4.45 -10.79
N TYR A 37 -16.78 -3.63 -11.23
CA TYR A 37 -16.53 -2.60 -12.23
C TYR A 37 -15.50 -1.57 -11.76
N LEU A 38 -15.63 -1.07 -10.53
CA LEU A 38 -14.66 -0.14 -9.94
C LEU A 38 -13.28 -0.80 -9.82
N PHE A 39 -13.23 -2.02 -9.29
CA PHE A 39 -11.98 -2.76 -9.12
C PHE A 39 -11.28 -3.03 -10.46
N ASP A 40 -12.01 -3.45 -11.50
CA ASP A 40 -11.49 -3.60 -12.87
C ASP A 40 -10.97 -2.30 -13.47
N LEU A 41 -11.64 -1.18 -13.18
CA LEU A 41 -11.20 0.13 -13.65
C LEU A 41 -9.86 0.52 -13.02
N ILE A 42 -9.71 0.30 -11.71
CA ILE A 42 -8.45 0.53 -10.99
C ILE A 42 -7.34 -0.35 -11.55
N CYS A 43 -7.54 -1.68 -11.59
CA CYS A 43 -6.52 -2.62 -12.06
C CYS A 43 -6.04 -2.29 -13.48
N ARG A 44 -6.95 -1.92 -14.39
CA ARG A 44 -6.57 -1.48 -15.74
C ARG A 44 -5.80 -0.16 -15.75
N THR A 45 -6.13 0.77 -14.86
CA THR A 45 -5.48 2.08 -14.76
C THR A 45 -4.03 1.94 -14.30
N ILE A 46 -3.77 1.06 -13.34
CA ILE A 46 -2.42 0.81 -12.79
C ILE A 46 -1.66 -0.33 -13.48
N GLY A 47 -2.27 -1.00 -14.47
CA GLY A 47 -1.63 -2.11 -15.19
C GLY A 47 -1.52 -3.43 -14.40
N LEU A 48 -2.30 -3.61 -13.34
CA LEU A 48 -2.29 -4.79 -12.48
C LEU A 48 -3.11 -5.94 -13.09
N ARG A 49 -2.51 -7.13 -13.19
CA ARG A 49 -3.13 -8.38 -13.67
C ARG A 49 -3.25 -9.42 -12.57
N GLU A 50 -2.36 -9.42 -11.58
CA GLU A 50 -2.37 -10.30 -10.41
C GLU A 50 -3.43 -9.88 -9.38
N THR A 51 -4.68 -9.80 -9.85
CA THR A 51 -5.77 -9.17 -9.09
C THR A 51 -6.27 -9.98 -7.91
N TRP A 52 -5.91 -11.26 -7.81
CA TRP A 52 -6.39 -12.18 -6.77
C TRP A 52 -5.90 -11.84 -5.37
N TYR A 53 -4.80 -11.08 -5.24
CA TYR A 53 -4.31 -10.64 -3.95
C TYR A 53 -5.10 -9.46 -3.37
N PHE A 54 -5.74 -8.64 -4.20
CA PHE A 54 -6.17 -7.30 -3.81
C PHE A 54 -7.68 -7.16 -3.59
N GLY A 55 -8.04 -6.14 -2.83
CA GLY A 55 -9.41 -5.69 -2.63
C GLY A 55 -9.49 -4.20 -2.36
N LEU A 56 -10.72 -3.72 -2.16
CA LEU A 56 -11.01 -2.35 -1.78
C LEU A 56 -11.57 -2.33 -0.36
N GLN A 57 -10.86 -1.70 0.55
CA GLN A 57 -11.35 -1.43 1.90
C GLN A 57 -12.00 -0.04 1.94
N PHE A 58 -13.04 0.12 2.74
CA PHE A 58 -13.69 1.41 3.00
C PHE A 58 -14.24 1.44 4.42
N GLU A 59 -14.50 2.64 4.92
CA GLU A 59 -15.25 2.84 6.15
C GLU A 59 -16.76 2.89 5.83
N ASP A 60 -17.54 2.04 6.49
CA ASP A 60 -19.00 2.07 6.35
C ASP A 60 -19.62 3.26 7.10
N SER A 61 -20.93 3.50 6.89
CA SER A 61 -21.66 4.58 7.55
C SER A 61 -21.72 4.49 9.08
N LYS A 62 -21.19 3.42 9.69
CA LYS A 62 -21.12 3.19 11.13
C LYS A 62 -19.68 3.28 11.66
N GLY A 63 -18.71 3.64 10.81
CA GLY A 63 -17.30 3.74 11.19
C GLY A 63 -16.52 2.43 11.15
N ASN A 64 -17.09 1.34 10.61
CA ASN A 64 -16.39 0.05 10.55
C ASN A 64 -15.64 -0.11 9.23
N LEU A 65 -14.41 -0.62 9.30
CA LEU A 65 -13.66 -1.02 8.13
C LEU A 65 -14.27 -2.27 7.49
N SER A 66 -14.63 -2.16 6.21
CA SER A 66 -15.27 -3.21 5.43
C SER A 66 -14.60 -3.38 4.08
N TRP A 67 -14.63 -4.61 3.55
CA TRP A 67 -14.19 -4.89 2.18
C TRP A 67 -15.37 -4.78 1.21
N LEU A 68 -15.15 -4.09 0.10
CA LEU A 68 -16.13 -3.93 -0.98
C LEU A 68 -16.46 -5.29 -1.60
N LYS A 69 -17.76 -5.57 -1.70
CA LYS A 69 -18.28 -6.76 -2.35
C LYS A 69 -18.37 -6.53 -3.85
N MET A 70 -17.72 -7.41 -4.61
CA MET A 70 -17.56 -7.28 -6.05
C MET A 70 -18.88 -7.47 -6.83
N ASP A 71 -19.77 -8.30 -6.31
CA ASP A 71 -21.07 -8.67 -6.87
C ASP A 71 -22.18 -7.64 -6.62
N LYS A 72 -21.95 -6.68 -5.72
CA LYS A 72 -22.94 -5.65 -5.35
C LYS A 72 -22.62 -4.29 -5.96
N LYS A 73 -23.64 -3.44 -6.08
CA LYS A 73 -23.44 -2.03 -6.43
C LYS A 73 -22.65 -1.33 -5.34
N VAL A 74 -21.81 -0.37 -5.73
CA VAL A 74 -21.02 0.41 -4.76
C VAL A 74 -21.93 1.21 -3.83
N GLN A 75 -22.99 1.81 -4.36
CA GLN A 75 -23.92 2.63 -3.57
C GLN A 75 -24.78 1.82 -2.58
N ASP A 76 -24.97 0.52 -2.83
CA ASP A 76 -25.81 -0.34 -1.98
C ASP A 76 -25.02 -0.90 -0.78
N GLN A 77 -23.77 -0.45 -0.57
CA GLN A 77 -22.85 -0.99 0.44
C GLN A 77 -22.55 -0.01 1.57
N SER A 78 -23.37 1.05 1.74
CA SER A 78 -23.29 1.98 2.87
C SER A 78 -21.90 2.61 3.07
N VAL A 79 -21.20 2.91 1.97
CA VAL A 79 -19.88 3.54 1.99
C VAL A 79 -19.98 4.95 2.58
N HIS A 80 -19.16 5.26 3.58
CA HIS A 80 -19.07 6.61 4.14
C HIS A 80 -18.59 7.60 3.07
N MET A 81 -19.22 8.77 3.01
CA MET A 81 -18.84 9.82 2.07
C MET A 81 -18.02 10.89 2.79
N THR A 82 -16.80 11.12 2.31
CA THR A 82 -15.92 12.16 2.83
C THR A 82 -15.77 13.24 1.77
N ASN A 83 -16.07 14.49 2.11
CA ASN A 83 -16.04 15.63 1.18
C ASN A 83 -16.84 15.39 -0.13
N GLY A 84 -17.96 14.67 -0.03
CA GLY A 84 -18.83 14.37 -1.17
C GLY A 84 -18.36 13.23 -2.07
N SER A 85 -17.27 12.53 -1.74
CA SER A 85 -16.76 11.38 -2.50
C SER A 85 -16.77 10.10 -1.66
N CYS A 86 -17.03 8.96 -2.30
CA CYS A 86 -16.79 7.65 -1.68
C CYS A 86 -15.29 7.38 -1.66
N MET A 87 -14.74 7.08 -0.49
CA MET A 87 -13.32 6.81 -0.29
C MET A 87 -13.07 5.30 -0.20
N PHE A 88 -12.06 4.82 -0.93
CA PHE A 88 -11.58 3.45 -0.83
C PHE A 88 -10.07 3.42 -0.68
N ILE A 89 -9.56 2.39 -0.02
CA ILE A 89 -8.14 2.06 0.01
C ILE A 89 -7.95 0.75 -0.75
N PHE A 90 -7.08 0.75 -1.76
CA PHE A 90 -6.72 -0.44 -2.52
C PHE A 90 -5.57 -1.16 -1.81
N LEU A 91 -5.83 -2.36 -1.29
CA LEU A 91 -4.92 -3.09 -0.43
C LEU A 91 -4.81 -4.55 -0.85
N ALA A 92 -3.65 -5.16 -0.60
CA ALA A 92 -3.50 -6.60 -0.57
C ALA A 92 -4.31 -7.15 0.60
N LYS A 93 -5.24 -8.07 0.29
CA LYS A 93 -6.09 -8.80 1.22
C LYS A 93 -5.56 -10.21 1.48
N PHE A 94 -4.94 -10.80 0.46
CA PHE A 94 -4.34 -12.13 0.52
C PHE A 94 -2.86 -12.00 0.21
N PHE A 95 -2.03 -12.76 0.92
CA PHE A 95 -0.57 -12.74 0.79
C PHE A 95 -0.10 -14.03 0.11
N PRO A 96 0.96 -13.98 -0.72
CA PRO A 96 1.58 -15.17 -1.26
C PRO A 96 2.20 -16.01 -0.13
N GLU A 97 2.34 -17.31 -0.34
CA GLU A 97 3.13 -18.20 0.52
C GLU A 97 4.62 -17.93 0.37
N ASN A 98 5.06 -17.61 -0.86
CA ASN A 98 6.44 -17.20 -1.14
C ASN A 98 6.46 -16.01 -2.10
N VAL A 99 6.92 -14.85 -1.60
CA VAL A 99 6.92 -13.59 -2.37
C VAL A 99 7.80 -13.67 -3.64
N ALA A 100 8.91 -14.40 -3.58
CA ALA A 100 9.88 -14.45 -4.67
C ALA A 100 9.47 -15.41 -5.80
N GLU A 101 8.64 -16.41 -5.49
CA GLU A 101 8.15 -17.39 -6.46
C GLU A 101 6.83 -16.96 -7.09
N GLU A 102 5.98 -16.25 -6.35
CA GLU A 102 4.61 -15.95 -6.78
C GLU A 102 4.40 -14.55 -7.33
N LEU A 103 5.13 -13.53 -6.86
CA LEU A 103 4.93 -12.16 -7.35
C LEU A 103 5.66 -11.98 -8.68
N VAL A 104 4.89 -11.71 -9.75
CA VAL A 104 5.43 -11.65 -11.11
C VAL A 104 5.56 -10.22 -11.63
N GLN A 105 4.59 -9.34 -11.37
CA GLN A 105 4.62 -7.97 -11.90
C GLN A 105 5.27 -7.01 -10.90
N GLU A 106 6.12 -6.11 -11.41
CA GLU A 106 6.72 -5.01 -10.63
C GLU A 106 5.66 -4.19 -9.88
N VAL A 107 4.51 -3.89 -10.51
CA VAL A 107 3.42 -3.16 -9.84
C VAL A 107 2.83 -3.94 -8.65
N THR A 108 2.72 -5.26 -8.75
CA THR A 108 2.22 -6.10 -7.66
C THR A 108 3.21 -6.09 -6.52
N GLN A 109 4.47 -6.35 -6.82
CA GLN A 109 5.57 -6.33 -5.86
C GLN A 109 5.65 -4.98 -5.15
N HIS A 110 5.57 -3.88 -5.89
CA HIS A 110 5.64 -2.53 -5.35
C HIS A 110 4.52 -2.26 -4.34
N LEU A 111 3.28 -2.64 -4.67
CA LEU A 111 2.14 -2.46 -3.78
C LEU A 111 2.26 -3.30 -2.50
N PHE A 112 2.77 -4.53 -2.59
CA PHE A 112 3.07 -5.35 -1.41
C PHE A 112 4.17 -4.73 -0.55
N PHE A 113 5.27 -4.29 -1.17
CA PHE A 113 6.37 -3.61 -0.48
C PHE A 113 5.86 -2.42 0.32
N LEU A 114 5.09 -1.53 -0.31
CA LEU A 114 4.55 -0.35 0.37
C LEU A 114 3.64 -0.72 1.54
N GLN A 115 2.75 -1.70 1.36
CA GLN A 115 1.82 -2.12 2.40
C GLN A 115 2.53 -2.75 3.59
N ILE A 116 3.48 -3.65 3.35
CA ILE A 116 4.25 -4.30 4.42
C ILE A 116 5.18 -3.30 5.12
N LYS A 117 5.81 -2.40 4.35
CA LYS A 117 6.59 -1.30 4.94
C LYS A 117 5.74 -0.46 5.88
N GLN A 118 4.54 -0.08 5.46
CA GLN A 118 3.63 0.67 6.33
C GLN A 118 3.28 -0.14 7.58
N ALA A 119 2.94 -1.42 7.44
CA ALA A 119 2.55 -2.30 8.56
C ALA A 119 3.68 -2.47 9.59
N ILE A 120 4.93 -2.53 9.15
CA ILE A 120 6.10 -2.57 10.04
C ILE A 120 6.27 -1.22 10.76
N LEU A 121 6.17 -0.10 10.03
CA LEU A 121 6.31 1.23 10.62
C LEU A 121 5.18 1.58 11.60
N SER A 122 3.96 1.12 11.35
CA SER A 122 2.81 1.28 12.24
C SER A 122 2.78 0.29 13.41
N MET A 123 3.76 -0.63 13.51
CA MET A 123 3.82 -1.70 14.51
C MET A 123 2.73 -2.78 14.39
N ASP A 124 1.99 -2.82 13.28
CA ASP A 124 1.03 -3.90 13.01
C ASP A 124 1.74 -5.23 12.74
N VAL A 125 2.95 -5.16 12.17
CA VAL A 125 3.88 -6.28 12.05
C VAL A 125 5.09 -5.99 12.93
N TYR A 126 5.29 -6.81 13.96
CA TYR A 126 6.49 -6.69 14.78
C TYR A 126 7.74 -7.04 13.97
N CYS A 127 8.73 -6.14 14.00
CA CYS A 127 10.03 -6.34 13.37
C CYS A 127 11.13 -6.11 14.42
N PRO A 128 12.10 -7.03 14.57
CA PRO A 128 13.21 -6.83 15.50
C PRO A 128 14.11 -5.66 15.06
N PRO A 129 14.85 -5.02 15.98
CA PRO A 129 15.66 -3.84 15.68
C PRO A 129 16.68 -4.04 14.55
N GLU A 130 17.41 -5.16 14.56
CA GLU A 130 18.45 -5.46 13.58
C GLU A 130 17.85 -5.61 12.17
N ALA A 131 16.74 -6.34 12.05
CA ALA A 131 16.01 -6.47 10.79
C ALA A 131 15.40 -5.14 10.35
N SER A 132 14.92 -4.30 11.28
CA SER A 132 14.33 -3.00 10.95
C SER A 132 15.34 -2.05 10.28
N VAL A 133 16.60 -2.06 10.74
CA VAL A 133 17.67 -1.27 10.11
C VAL A 133 17.98 -1.77 8.70
N LEU A 134 18.05 -3.10 8.53
CA LEU A 134 18.30 -3.70 7.22
C LEU A 134 17.14 -3.40 6.25
N LEU A 135 15.90 -3.57 6.68
CA LEU A 135 14.72 -3.22 5.89
C LEU A 135 14.69 -1.73 5.53
N ALA A 136 15.03 -0.84 6.48
CA ALA A 136 15.17 0.58 6.20
C ALA A 136 16.21 0.87 5.10
N SER A 137 17.33 0.14 5.09
CA SER A 137 18.36 0.29 4.05
C SER A 137 17.87 -0.12 2.65
N TYR A 138 17.09 -1.20 2.54
CA TYR A 138 16.45 -1.57 1.28
C TYR A 138 15.38 -0.57 0.85
N ALA A 139 14.60 -0.03 1.79
CA ALA A 139 13.59 0.97 1.49
C ALA A 139 14.19 2.27 0.94
N VAL A 140 15.36 2.70 1.42
CA VAL A 140 16.05 3.88 0.87
C VAL A 140 16.70 3.58 -0.48
N GLN A 141 17.25 2.38 -0.70
CA GLN A 141 17.73 1.95 -2.03
C GLN A 141 16.58 1.94 -3.05
N ALA A 142 15.42 1.38 -2.69
CA ALA A 142 14.24 1.38 -3.54
C ALA A 142 13.75 2.81 -3.88
N LYS A 143 13.87 3.76 -2.94
CA LYS A 143 13.40 5.14 -3.12
C LYS A 143 14.39 6.02 -3.88
N TYR A 144 15.68 5.90 -3.61
CA TYR A 144 16.70 6.85 -4.07
C TYR A 144 17.69 6.28 -5.08
N GLY A 145 17.70 4.96 -5.31
CA GLY A 145 18.73 4.29 -6.09
C GLY A 145 20.03 4.17 -5.31
N ASP A 146 21.18 4.11 -6.00
CA ASP A 146 22.47 3.95 -5.34
C ASP A 146 22.84 5.10 -4.40
N TYR A 147 23.47 4.76 -3.28
CA TYR A 147 24.06 5.75 -2.38
C TYR A 147 25.12 6.60 -3.09
N ASP A 148 24.96 7.92 -3.00
CA ASP A 148 25.93 8.92 -3.40
C ASP A 148 26.16 9.90 -2.23
N GLU A 149 27.38 9.92 -1.71
CA GLU A 149 27.80 10.78 -0.60
C GLU A 149 27.64 12.28 -0.94
N ALA A 150 27.76 12.67 -2.21
CA ALA A 150 27.57 14.06 -2.62
C ALA A 150 26.09 14.50 -2.57
N VAL A 151 25.16 13.55 -2.66
CA VAL A 151 23.71 13.80 -2.72
C VAL A 151 23.06 13.55 -1.35
N CYS A 152 23.51 12.54 -0.60
CA CYS A 152 22.97 12.16 0.69
C CYS A 152 23.44 13.11 1.81
N LYS A 153 22.79 14.27 1.91
CA LYS A 153 23.08 15.24 2.98
C LYS A 153 22.74 14.67 4.37
N PRO A 154 23.52 15.02 5.41
CA PRO A 154 23.19 14.64 6.78
C PRO A 154 21.76 15.05 7.15
N GLY A 155 20.99 14.11 7.69
CA GLY A 155 19.60 14.30 8.10
C GLY A 155 18.56 14.00 7.03
N MET A 156 18.95 13.74 5.78
CA MET A 156 18.02 13.38 4.70
C MET A 156 17.20 12.12 5.03
N LEU A 157 17.84 11.11 5.61
CA LEU A 157 17.16 9.85 5.95
C LEU A 157 16.32 9.95 7.23
N ILE A 158 16.59 10.94 8.09
CA ILE A 158 15.86 11.14 9.34
C ILE A 158 14.41 11.57 9.06
N SER A 159 14.19 12.41 8.04
CA SER A 159 12.85 12.89 7.68
C SER A 159 11.92 11.82 7.10
N GLU A 160 12.44 10.63 6.79
CA GLU A 160 11.72 9.58 6.08
C GLU A 160 10.98 8.60 6.99
N ASN A 161 11.06 8.76 8.33
CA ASN A 161 10.42 7.86 9.31
C ASN A 161 10.68 6.38 9.00
N LEU A 162 11.97 6.04 8.81
CA LEU A 162 12.39 4.72 8.29
C LEU A 162 12.32 3.58 9.31
N LEU A 163 12.19 3.90 10.60
CA LEU A 163 12.19 2.91 11.67
C LEU A 163 10.92 3.02 12.52
N PRO A 164 10.39 1.91 13.02
CA PRO A 164 9.26 1.94 13.94
C PRO A 164 9.64 2.66 15.25
N GLN A 165 8.74 3.47 15.80
CA GLN A 165 9.02 4.29 17.00
C GLN A 165 9.53 3.46 18.18
N ARG A 166 8.96 2.25 18.38
CA ARG A 166 9.40 1.32 19.44
C ARG A 166 10.88 0.94 19.30
N VAL A 167 11.39 0.77 18.08
CA VAL A 167 12.81 0.43 17.85
C VAL A 167 13.69 1.61 18.24
N ILE A 168 13.27 2.84 17.90
CA ILE A 168 14.00 4.05 18.28
C ILE A 168 14.04 4.19 19.80
N ASP A 169 12.91 4.01 20.48
CA ASP A 169 12.78 4.20 21.92
C ASP A 169 13.54 3.15 22.75
N GLN A 170 13.81 1.97 22.18
CA GLN A 170 14.51 0.87 22.86
C GLN A 170 16.02 1.14 23.03
N TYR A 171 16.62 1.97 22.18
CA TYR A 171 18.06 2.23 22.20
C TYR A 171 18.35 3.68 22.53
N GLN A 172 19.40 3.92 23.31
CA GLN A 172 19.91 5.26 23.59
C GLN A 172 20.77 5.77 22.43
N MET A 173 20.19 5.85 21.24
CA MET A 173 20.85 6.32 20.02
C MET A 173 20.26 7.64 19.54
N THR A 174 21.11 8.53 19.05
CA THR A 174 20.64 9.76 18.40
C THR A 174 20.10 9.46 17.00
N PRO A 175 19.22 10.31 16.44
CA PRO A 175 18.78 10.17 15.05
C PRO A 175 19.93 10.04 14.04
N GLN A 176 21.04 10.76 14.27
CA GLN A 176 22.24 10.68 13.42
C GLN A 176 22.91 9.31 13.52
N MET A 177 22.97 8.71 14.72
CA MET A 177 23.54 7.37 14.87
C MET A 177 22.71 6.30 14.15
N TRP A 178 21.38 6.45 14.13
CA TRP A 178 20.51 5.57 13.34
C TRP A 178 20.73 5.75 11.84
N GLU A 179 20.81 7.00 11.39
CA GLU A 179 21.12 7.33 10.01
C GLU A 179 22.43 6.70 9.55
N GLU A 180 23.51 6.79 10.33
CA GLU A 180 24.80 6.19 9.99
C GLU A 180 24.74 4.65 9.88
N ARG A 181 23.95 3.99 10.74
CA ARG A 181 23.72 2.54 10.62
C ARG A 181 22.98 2.18 9.34
N ILE A 182 21.94 2.92 8.99
CA ILE A 182 21.18 2.70 7.75
C ILE A 182 22.08 2.97 6.53
N LYS A 183 22.87 4.05 6.56
CA LYS A 183 23.82 4.40 5.48
C LYS A 183 24.84 3.33 5.21
N THR A 184 25.35 2.68 6.26
CA THR A 184 26.34 1.61 6.12
C THR A 184 25.80 0.49 5.22
N TRP A 185 24.59 0.00 5.53
CA TRP A 185 23.93 -1.02 4.70
C TRP A 185 23.47 -0.48 3.34
N TYR A 186 23.01 0.76 3.29
CA TYR A 186 22.58 1.38 2.04
C TYR A 186 23.72 1.48 1.02
N ALA A 187 24.94 1.80 1.46
CA ALA A 187 26.11 1.85 0.58
C ALA A 187 26.48 0.46 0.01
N ASP A 188 26.19 -0.62 0.75
CA ASP A 188 26.46 -1.99 0.32
C ASP A 188 25.48 -2.49 -0.76
N HIS A 189 24.31 -1.85 -0.90
CA HIS A 189 23.30 -2.20 -1.92
C HIS A 189 23.58 -1.64 -3.32
N ARG A 190 24.77 -1.06 -3.54
CA ARG A 190 25.13 -0.40 -4.79
C ARG A 190 24.97 -1.33 -6.00
N GLY A 191 24.29 -0.84 -7.03
CA GLY A 191 23.99 -1.55 -8.26
C GLY A 191 22.68 -2.33 -8.22
N MET A 192 22.02 -2.39 -7.06
CA MET A 192 20.70 -3.02 -6.91
C MET A 192 19.61 -2.13 -7.52
N SER A 193 18.78 -2.72 -8.37
CA SER A 193 17.64 -2.00 -8.93
C SER A 193 16.56 -1.76 -7.85
N ARG A 194 15.59 -0.89 -8.17
CA ARG A 194 14.46 -0.62 -7.27
C ARG A 194 13.64 -1.89 -7.01
N ASP A 195 13.32 -2.65 -8.06
CA ASP A 195 12.57 -3.90 -7.97
C ASP A 195 13.37 -4.98 -7.22
N GLU A 196 14.69 -5.09 -7.40
CA GLU A 196 15.49 -6.01 -6.58
C GLU A 196 15.45 -5.62 -5.09
N ALA A 197 15.58 -4.32 -4.76
CA ALA A 197 15.53 -3.84 -3.38
C ALA A 197 14.16 -4.07 -2.72
N GLU A 198 13.07 -3.82 -3.44
CA GLU A 198 11.72 -4.09 -2.96
C GLU A 198 11.47 -5.60 -2.76
N MET A 199 12.03 -6.45 -3.61
CA MET A 199 11.92 -7.91 -3.47
C MET A 199 12.72 -8.43 -2.28
N GLU A 200 13.96 -7.98 -2.08
CA GLU A 200 14.76 -8.36 -0.92
C GLU A 200 14.13 -7.88 0.40
N TYR A 201 13.54 -6.69 0.40
CA TYR A 201 12.73 -6.22 1.53
C TYR A 201 11.61 -7.21 1.87
N LEU A 202 10.84 -7.63 0.85
CA LEU A 202 9.71 -8.55 1.04
C LEU A 202 10.18 -9.94 1.50
N LYS A 203 11.28 -10.46 0.96
CA LYS A 203 11.85 -11.75 1.36
C LYS A 203 12.24 -11.79 2.84
N ILE A 204 12.79 -10.70 3.37
CA ILE A 204 13.10 -10.60 4.79
C ILE A 204 11.83 -10.44 5.62
N ALA A 205 10.89 -9.61 5.15
CA ALA A 205 9.67 -9.35 5.88
C ALA A 205 8.74 -10.56 5.96
N GLN A 206 8.76 -11.47 4.97
CA GLN A 206 7.92 -12.67 4.97
C GLN A 206 8.24 -13.63 6.13
N ASP A 207 9.47 -13.59 6.65
CA ASP A 207 9.93 -14.43 7.75
C ASP A 207 9.53 -13.88 9.14
N LEU A 208 8.87 -12.71 9.19
CA LEU A 208 8.36 -12.14 10.44
C LEU A 208 7.08 -12.86 10.88
N ASP A 209 6.97 -13.19 12.17
CA ASP A 209 5.87 -13.99 12.75
C ASP A 209 4.45 -13.46 12.44
N MET A 210 4.31 -12.14 12.26
CA MET A 210 3.02 -11.47 12.04
C MET A 210 2.76 -11.16 10.55
N PHE A 211 3.66 -11.56 9.65
CA PHE A 211 3.53 -11.29 8.22
C PHE A 211 2.29 -11.98 7.64
N GLY A 212 1.43 -11.20 6.98
CA GLY A 212 0.22 -11.71 6.35
C GLY A 212 -0.85 -12.23 7.31
N VAL A 213 -0.68 -12.06 8.63
CA VAL A 213 -1.61 -12.56 9.65
C VAL A 213 -2.67 -11.50 9.99
N ASN A 214 -3.94 -11.91 9.93
CA ASN A 214 -5.05 -11.10 10.44
C ASN A 214 -5.49 -11.64 11.80
N TYR A 215 -5.41 -10.82 12.84
CA TYR A 215 -5.79 -11.19 14.21
C TYR A 215 -7.26 -10.85 14.49
N PHE A 216 -7.98 -11.81 15.10
CA PHE A 216 -9.36 -11.62 15.54
C PHE A 216 -9.49 -12.05 17.01
N PRO A 217 -10.13 -11.24 17.88
CA PRO A 217 -10.40 -11.66 19.24
C PRO A 217 -11.43 -12.81 19.24
N ILE A 218 -11.11 -13.90 19.93
CA ILE A 218 -12.02 -15.01 20.19
C ILE A 218 -12.31 -15.09 21.70
N THR A 219 -13.57 -15.36 22.06
CA THR A 219 -14.05 -15.49 23.44
C THR A 219 -14.75 -16.81 23.64
#